data_AF-A0A969SAI8-F1
#
_entry.id   AF-A0A969SAI8-F1
#
_cell.length_a   1.000
_cell.length_b   1.000
_cell.length_c   1.000
_cell.angle_alpha   90.00
_cell.angle_beta   90.00
_cell.angle_gamma   90.00
#
_symmetry.space_group_name_H-M   'P 1'
#
loop_
_entity.id
_entity.type
_entity.pdbx_description
1 polymer ?
#
loop_
_entity_poly.entity_id
_entity_poly.type
_entity_poly.pdbx_seq_one_letter_code
_entity_poly.pdbx_strand_id
1 'polypeptide(L)'
;MDIEMPVMTGFQMLSHLTHVPLVVFATAYDEYAIKAFEENSIDYLLKPIEVERLDKTVQKLKLWKNAETQKSTGGFDENILKMIEAMRPKKAISSISVKTGNKILLIDLQEISHFEAEDKYVFSITTEGIKYLTNYTISVLSEKLPSEQFLQINRANIINKQRILDF
;
A
#
# COMPACT_ATOMS: atom_id res chain seq x y z
N MET A 1 -8.48 -9.86 -11.18
CA MET A 1 -9.05 -8.50 -11.05
C MET A 1 -8.74 -7.72 -12.30
N ASP A 2 -9.73 -7.03 -12.87
CA ASP A 2 -9.50 -6.20 -14.05
C ASP A 2 -8.76 -4.91 -13.68
N ILE A 3 -7.88 -4.43 -14.55
CA ILE A 3 -7.21 -3.14 -14.36
C ILE A 3 -8.11 -2.00 -14.82
N GLU A 4 -8.77 -2.15 -15.96
CA GLU A 4 -9.74 -1.15 -16.43
C GLU A 4 -11.14 -1.55 -15.97
N MET A 5 -11.66 -0.83 -14.97
CA MET A 5 -13.06 -0.96 -14.57
C MET A 5 -13.79 0.38 -14.72
N PRO A 6 -15.11 0.39 -14.96
CA PRO A 6 -15.85 1.60 -15.36
C PRO A 6 -15.82 2.77 -14.37
N VAL A 7 -15.59 2.49 -13.09
CA VAL A 7 -15.67 3.49 -12.00
C VAL A 7 -14.29 3.87 -11.46
N MET A 8 -13.37 2.90 -11.36
CA MET A 8 -12.00 3.10 -10.87
C MET A 8 -11.12 1.95 -11.37
N THR A 9 -9.81 2.17 -11.46
CA THR A 9 -8.89 1.10 -11.89
C THR A 9 -8.74 0.01 -10.82
N GLY A 10 -8.32 -1.19 -11.22
CA GLY A 10 -8.01 -2.26 -10.26
C GLY A 10 -6.94 -1.85 -9.23
N PHE A 11 -5.95 -1.06 -9.65
CA PHE A 11 -4.96 -0.48 -8.76
C PHE A 11 -5.56 0.50 -7.75
N GLN A 12 -6.45 1.37 -8.22
CA GLN A 12 -7.19 2.28 -7.34
C GLN A 12 -8.01 1.47 -6.34
N MET A 13 -8.74 0.46 -6.79
CA MET A 13 -9.52 -0.41 -5.90
C MET A 13 -8.65 -1.05 -4.81
N LEU A 14 -7.46 -1.58 -5.16
CA LEU A 14 -6.51 -2.13 -4.18
C LEU A 14 -6.12 -1.12 -3.10
N SER A 15 -5.81 0.12 -3.49
CA SER A 15 -5.41 1.16 -2.55
C SER A 15 -6.51 1.56 -1.56
N HIS A 16 -7.78 1.23 -1.84
CA HIS A 16 -8.91 1.45 -0.92
C HIS A 16 -9.14 0.27 0.03
N LEU A 17 -8.47 -0.88 -0.15
CA LEU A 17 -8.64 -2.04 0.72
C LEU A 17 -7.77 -1.91 1.97
N THR A 18 -8.39 -2.07 3.14
CA THR A 18 -7.69 -2.10 4.43
C THR A 18 -6.80 -3.35 4.56
N HIS A 19 -7.25 -4.47 3.98
CA HIS A 19 -6.49 -5.70 3.83
C HIS A 19 -6.36 -6.05 2.34
N VAL A 20 -5.14 -6.10 1.84
CA VAL A 20 -4.85 -6.44 0.44
C VAL A 20 -4.91 -7.95 0.28
N PRO A 21 -5.88 -8.51 -0.48
CA PRO A 21 -5.94 -9.93 -0.75
C PRO A 21 -4.84 -10.35 -1.73
N LEU A 22 -4.68 -11.65 -1.93
CA LEU A 22 -3.89 -12.16 -3.06
C LEU A 22 -4.57 -11.73 -4.36
N VAL A 23 -3.85 -10.97 -5.19
CA VAL A 23 -4.37 -10.43 -6.44
C VAL A 23 -3.61 -10.98 -7.63
N VAL A 24 -4.37 -11.37 -8.65
CA VAL A 24 -3.90 -11.56 -10.02
C VAL A 24 -4.60 -10.52 -10.89
N PHE A 25 -3.85 -9.73 -11.63
CA PHE A 25 -4.40 -8.76 -12.57
C PHE A 25 -4.68 -9.39 -13.93
N ALA A 26 -5.75 -8.96 -14.58
CA ALA A 26 -6.12 -9.37 -15.93
C ALA A 26 -6.54 -8.15 -16.75
N THR A 27 -5.91 -7.88 -17.88
CA THR A 27 -6.18 -6.66 -18.67
C THR A 27 -5.86 -6.85 -20.15
N ALA A 28 -6.38 -5.99 -21.02
CA ALA A 28 -6.04 -5.99 -22.45
C ALA A 28 -4.74 -5.24 -22.79
N TYR A 29 -4.14 -4.55 -21.81
CA TYR A 29 -2.97 -3.69 -22.00
C TYR A 29 -1.75 -4.32 -21.32
N ASP A 30 -0.58 -4.29 -21.93
CA ASP A 30 0.67 -4.85 -21.39
C ASP A 30 1.50 -3.85 -20.58
N GLU A 31 1.30 -2.55 -20.82
CA GLU A 31 2.00 -1.44 -20.18
C GLU A 31 1.92 -1.40 -18.64
N TYR A 32 0.92 -2.05 -18.04
CA TYR A 32 0.73 -2.09 -16.59
C TYR A 32 1.41 -3.29 -15.90
N ALA A 33 2.10 -4.16 -16.64
CA ALA A 33 2.70 -5.37 -16.09
C ALA A 33 3.74 -5.07 -15.00
N ILE A 34 4.63 -4.10 -15.22
CA ILE A 34 5.65 -3.69 -14.24
C ILE A 34 4.98 -3.15 -12.98
N LYS A 35 4.00 -2.27 -13.15
CA LYS A 35 3.22 -1.67 -12.05
C LYS A 35 2.47 -2.73 -11.23
N ALA A 36 1.96 -3.78 -11.88
CA ALA A 36 1.32 -4.88 -11.18
C ALA A 36 2.28 -5.66 -10.27
N PHE A 37 3.56 -5.79 -10.65
CA PHE A 37 4.56 -6.40 -9.77
C PHE A 37 4.89 -5.52 -8.57
N GLU A 38 4.97 -4.20 -8.74
CA GLU A 38 5.22 -3.24 -7.66
C GLU A 38 4.12 -3.29 -6.57
N GLU A 39 2.88 -3.54 -6.97
CA GLU A 39 1.71 -3.66 -6.08
C GLU A 39 1.59 -5.04 -5.40
N ASN A 40 2.66 -5.84 -5.37
CA ASN A 40 2.71 -7.19 -4.79
C ASN A 40 1.63 -8.15 -5.34
N SER A 41 1.24 -8.01 -6.61
CA SER A 41 0.37 -9.00 -7.24
C SER A 41 1.10 -10.32 -7.48
N ILE A 42 0.36 -11.44 -7.42
CA ILE A 42 0.90 -12.79 -7.65
C ILE A 42 1.18 -13.02 -9.13
N ASP A 43 0.36 -12.47 -10.02
CA ASP A 43 0.54 -12.63 -11.45
C ASP A 43 -0.22 -11.58 -12.27
N TYR A 44 0.14 -11.49 -13.55
CA TYR A 44 -0.45 -10.61 -14.54
C TYR A 44 -0.84 -11.39 -15.80
N LEU A 45 -2.10 -11.24 -16.22
CA LEU A 45 -2.70 -11.93 -17.36
C LEU A 45 -3.14 -10.92 -18.42
N LEU A 46 -2.76 -11.17 -19.67
CA LEU A 46 -3.27 -10.41 -20.81
C LEU A 46 -4.55 -11.03 -21.35
N LYS A 47 -5.48 -10.19 -21.78
CA LYS A 47 -6.69 -10.58 -22.49
C LYS A 47 -6.43 -10.59 -24.01
N PRO A 48 -6.96 -11.58 -24.76
CA PRO A 48 -7.70 -12.75 -24.27
C PRO A 48 -6.81 -13.70 -23.47
N ILE A 49 -7.34 -14.25 -22.37
CA ILE A 49 -6.55 -15.08 -21.45
C ILE A 49 -6.34 -16.46 -22.07
N GLU A 50 -5.09 -16.81 -22.33
CA GLU A 50 -4.70 -18.14 -22.78
C GLU A 50 -4.85 -19.18 -21.66
N VAL A 51 -5.41 -20.34 -21.98
CA VAL A 51 -5.67 -21.42 -21.02
C VAL A 51 -4.38 -21.90 -20.35
N GLU A 52 -3.30 -22.05 -21.11
CA GLU A 52 -1.99 -22.45 -20.57
C GLU A 52 -1.41 -21.41 -19.60
N ARG A 53 -1.63 -20.12 -19.89
CA ARG A 53 -1.16 -19.04 -19.03
C ARG A 53 -1.94 -18.98 -17.72
N LEU A 54 -3.25 -19.20 -17.79
CA LEU A 54 -4.13 -19.30 -16.63
C LEU A 54 -3.74 -20.49 -15.74
N ASP A 55 -3.46 -21.66 -16.33
CA ASP A 55 -3.06 -22.85 -15.56
C ASP A 55 -1.77 -22.59 -14.78
N LYS A 56 -0.76 -21.98 -15.41
CA LYS A 56 0.48 -21.56 -14.72
C LYS A 56 0.21 -20.64 -13.52
N THR A 57 -0.71 -19.70 -13.66
CA THR A 57 -1.11 -18.80 -12.57
C THR A 57 -1.82 -19.55 -11.43
N VAL A 58 -2.69 -20.50 -11.75
CA VAL A 58 -3.35 -21.35 -10.75
C VAL A 58 -2.34 -22.21 -10.00
N GLN A 59 -1.33 -22.76 -10.68
CA GLN A 59 -0.27 -23.53 -10.02
C GLN A 59 0.56 -22.65 -9.07
N LYS A 60 0.91 -21.41 -9.47
CA LYS A 60 1.56 -20.44 -8.58
C LYS A 60 0.72 -20.18 -7.32
N LEU A 61 -0.60 -19.98 -7.45
CA LEU A 61 -1.50 -19.76 -6.31
C LEU A 61 -1.55 -20.96 -5.36
N LYS A 62 -1.56 -22.20 -5.89
CA LYS A 62 -1.51 -23.41 -5.07
C LYS A 62 -0.21 -23.52 -4.27
N LEU A 63 0.93 -23.20 -4.88
CA LEU A 63 2.23 -23.20 -4.20
C LEU A 63 2.29 -22.16 -3.08
N TRP A 64 1.78 -20.95 -3.32
CA TRP A 64 1.67 -19.90 -2.29
C TRP A 64 0.84 -20.36 -1.10
N LYS A 65 -0.36 -20.92 -1.36
CA LYS A 65 -1.24 -21.43 -0.30
C LYS A 65 -0.59 -22.57 0.48
N ASN A 66 0.13 -23.48 -0.19
CA ASN A 66 0.81 -24.59 0.47
C ASN A 66 2.01 -24.11 1.30
N ALA A 67 2.76 -23.10 0.84
CA ALA A 67 3.84 -22.48 1.61
C ALA A 67 3.33 -21.75 2.87
N GLU A 68 2.13 -21.17 2.79
CA GLU A 68 1.46 -20.56 3.94
C GLU A 68 0.88 -21.62 4.90
N THR A 69 0.36 -22.73 4.36
CA THR A 69 -0.16 -23.86 5.14
C THR A 69 0.95 -24.69 5.80
N GLN A 70 2.13 -24.80 5.20
CA GLN A 70 3.29 -25.46 5.81
C GLN A 70 3.92 -24.68 6.98
N LYS A 71 3.61 -23.38 7.12
CA LYS A 71 3.88 -22.62 8.36
C LYS A 71 2.91 -23.00 9.49
N SER A 72 1.83 -23.72 9.21
CA SER A 72 0.81 -24.13 10.17
C SER A 72 0.90 -25.59 10.60
N THR A 73 1.77 -26.42 9.98
CA THR A 73 1.85 -27.86 10.25
C THR A 73 3.19 -28.36 10.79
N GLY A 74 4.16 -27.48 11.03
CA GLY A 74 5.33 -27.79 11.88
C GLY A 74 5.12 -27.13 13.23
N GLY A 75 4.97 -27.91 14.30
CA GLY A 75 4.60 -27.44 15.63
C GLY A 75 5.40 -26.20 16.08
N PHE A 76 4.75 -25.05 16.03
CA PHE A 76 5.20 -23.81 16.65
C PHE A 76 3.97 -23.20 17.28
N ASP A 77 3.98 -23.12 18.61
CA ASP A 77 2.87 -22.66 19.44
C ASP A 77 2.23 -21.39 18.86
N GLU A 78 0.90 -21.39 18.71
CA GLU A 78 0.12 -20.21 18.29
C GLU A 78 0.42 -18.98 19.16
N ASN A 79 0.90 -19.19 20.38
CA ASN A 79 1.38 -18.13 21.28
C ASN A 79 2.66 -17.46 20.76
N ILE A 80 3.59 -18.21 20.16
CA ILE A 80 4.79 -17.65 19.52
C ILE A 80 4.41 -16.91 18.24
N LEU A 81 3.48 -17.43 17.45
CA LEU A 81 3.02 -16.74 16.22
C LEU A 81 2.33 -15.41 16.55
N LYS A 82 1.45 -15.38 17.56
CA LYS A 82 0.82 -14.15 18.07
C LYS A 82 1.86 -13.19 18.67
N MET A 83 2.89 -13.70 19.31
CA MET A 83 3.98 -12.91 19.88
C MET A 83 4.94 -12.37 18.79
N ILE A 84 5.14 -13.10 17.69
CA ILE A 84 5.87 -12.67 16.48
C ILE A 84 5.02 -11.69 15.67
N GLU A 85 3.69 -11.83 15.59
CA GLU A 85 2.82 -10.82 14.98
C GLU A 85 2.74 -9.55 15.82
N ALA A 86 2.75 -9.66 17.15
CA ALA A 86 2.90 -8.52 18.05
C ALA A 86 4.30 -7.88 17.98
N MET A 87 5.34 -8.66 17.62
CA MET A 87 6.70 -8.18 17.37
C MET A 87 6.97 -7.79 15.91
N ARG A 88 6.06 -8.11 14.97
CA ARG A 88 6.17 -7.64 13.59
C ARG A 88 5.98 -6.13 13.67
N PRO A 89 6.96 -5.32 13.23
CA PRO A 89 6.71 -3.89 13.11
C PRO A 89 5.48 -3.76 12.22
N LYS A 90 4.40 -3.18 12.76
CA LYS A 90 3.24 -2.74 11.97
C LYS A 90 3.84 -2.09 10.74
N LYS A 91 3.64 -2.69 9.54
CA LYS A 91 4.32 -2.29 8.31
C LYS A 91 4.19 -0.76 8.17
N ALA A 92 5.24 -0.06 8.57
CA ALA A 92 5.31 1.38 8.47
C ALA A 92 5.33 1.67 6.97
N ILE A 93 4.39 2.48 6.51
CA ILE A 93 4.43 2.95 5.13
C ILE A 93 5.72 3.76 4.96
N SER A 94 6.43 3.58 3.84
CA SER A 94 7.67 4.32 3.52
C SER A 94 7.45 5.45 2.51
N SER A 95 6.27 5.50 1.89
CA SER A 95 5.89 6.52 0.92
C SER A 95 4.38 6.80 0.94
N ILE A 96 4.00 7.98 0.43
CA ILE A 96 2.61 8.41 0.28
C ILE A 96 2.29 8.56 -1.21
N SER A 97 1.25 7.88 -1.65
CA SER A 97 0.70 8.07 -2.99
C SER A 97 -0.18 9.32 -3.02
N VAL A 98 0.11 10.24 -3.93
CA VAL A 98 -0.66 11.46 -4.14
C VAL A 98 -1.10 11.57 -5.60
N LYS A 99 -2.28 12.14 -5.83
CA LYS A 99 -2.83 12.34 -7.17
C LYS A 99 -2.52 13.75 -7.66
N THR A 100 -1.83 13.88 -8.79
CA THR A 100 -1.65 15.15 -9.50
C THR A 100 -2.22 15.05 -10.91
N GLY A 101 -3.37 15.70 -11.16
CA GLY A 101 -4.12 15.56 -12.42
C GLY A 101 -4.43 14.09 -12.75
N ASN A 102 -3.86 13.59 -13.85
CA ASN A 102 -4.00 12.19 -14.32
C ASN A 102 -2.85 11.26 -13.90
N LYS A 103 -1.91 11.72 -13.08
CA LYS A 103 -0.75 10.92 -12.63
C LYS A 103 -0.80 10.67 -11.12
N ILE A 104 -0.26 9.53 -10.71
CA ILE A 104 -0.04 9.20 -9.29
C ILE A 104 1.46 9.34 -9.05
N LEU A 105 1.83 10.15 -8.05
CA LEU A 105 3.19 10.31 -7.57
C LEU A 105 3.34 9.58 -6.24
N LEU A 106 4.43 8.86 -6.05
CA LEU A 106 4.84 8.31 -4.76
C LEU A 106 5.88 9.25 -4.17
N ILE A 107 5.55 9.87 -3.04
CA ILE A 107 6.44 10.77 -2.31
C ILE A 107 7.03 9.99 -1.14
N ASP A 108 8.36 9.96 -1.03
CA ASP A 108 9.05 9.34 0.11
C ASP A 108 8.72 10.12 1.40
N LEU A 109 8.52 9.41 2.52
CA LEU A 109 8.27 10.07 3.81
C LEU A 109 9.40 11.05 4.21
N GLN A 110 10.62 10.81 3.76
CA GLN A 110 11.76 11.70 3.99
C GLN A 110 11.60 13.06 3.31
N GLU A 111 10.84 13.14 2.22
CA GLU A 111 10.51 14.37 1.50
C GLU A 111 9.31 15.09 2.11
N ILE A 112 8.58 14.47 3.05
CA ILE A 112 7.41 15.05 3.69
C ILE A 112 7.81 15.76 4.98
N SER A 113 7.45 17.04 5.06
CA SER A 113 7.60 17.88 6.25
C SER A 113 6.47 17.58 7.26
N HIS A 114 5.22 17.63 6.82
CA HIS A 114 4.06 17.41 7.68
C HIS A 114 2.83 17.04 6.86
N PHE A 115 1.82 16.54 7.57
CA PHE A 115 0.47 16.34 7.08
C PHE A 115 -0.48 17.29 7.79
N GLU A 116 -1.37 17.92 7.04
CA GLU A 116 -2.34 18.90 7.51
C GLU A 116 -3.73 18.50 7.01
N ALA A 117 -4.72 18.44 7.90
CA ALA A 117 -6.11 18.32 7.55
C ALA A 117 -6.73 19.71 7.43
N GLU A 118 -7.27 19.99 6.26
CA GLU A 118 -8.01 21.22 5.95
C GLU A 118 -9.40 20.81 5.43
N ASP A 119 -10.44 21.24 6.14
CA ASP A 119 -11.83 20.81 5.95
C ASP A 119 -12.04 19.29 5.92
N LYS A 120 -12.22 18.71 4.73
CA LYS A 120 -12.48 17.28 4.48
C LYS A 120 -11.29 16.57 3.86
N TYR A 121 -10.20 17.29 3.65
CA TYR A 121 -9.04 16.83 2.91
C TYR A 121 -7.83 16.77 3.82
N VAL A 122 -6.93 15.85 3.51
CA VAL A 122 -5.61 15.78 4.15
C VAL A 122 -4.57 16.03 3.08
N PHE A 123 -3.66 16.92 3.39
CA PHE A 123 -2.55 17.29 2.53
C PHE A 123 -1.25 16.73 3.11
N SER A 124 -0.39 16.21 2.25
CA SER A 124 1.03 15.98 2.54
C SER A 124 1.83 17.15 2.00
N ILE A 125 2.56 17.83 2.86
CA ILE A 125 3.38 18.99 2.52
C ILE A 125 4.83 18.53 2.42
N THR A 126 5.46 18.72 1.26
CA THR A 126 6.88 18.37 1.08
C THR A 126 7.80 19.37 1.77
N THR A 127 9.08 19.01 1.93
CA THR A 127 10.13 19.92 2.41
C THR A 127 10.34 21.13 1.50
N GLU A 128 9.93 21.04 0.24
CA GLU A 128 9.95 22.15 -0.72
C GLU A 128 8.70 23.05 -0.63
N GLY A 129 7.77 22.73 0.27
CA GLY A 129 6.52 23.48 0.48
C GLY A 129 5.41 23.12 -0.52
N ILE A 130 5.59 22.08 -1.34
CA ILE A 130 4.56 21.65 -2.29
C ILE A 130 3.48 20.88 -1.53
N LYS A 131 2.23 21.33 -1.66
CA LYS A 131 1.07 20.65 -1.08
C LYS A 131 0.52 19.61 -2.05
N TYR A 132 0.35 18.38 -1.56
CA TYR A 132 -0.28 17.31 -2.32
C TYR A 132 -1.46 16.74 -1.54
N LEU A 133 -2.57 16.48 -2.25
CA LEU A 133 -3.72 15.83 -1.65
C LEU A 133 -3.44 14.33 -1.46
N THR A 134 -3.60 13.85 -0.23
CA THR A 134 -3.52 12.42 0.08
C THR A 134 -4.93 11.82 0.22
N ASN A 135 -5.02 10.51 -0.04
CA ASN A 135 -6.26 9.75 0.13
C ASN A 135 -6.43 9.20 1.56
N TYR A 136 -5.45 9.43 2.45
CA TYR A 136 -5.49 8.98 3.83
C TYR A 136 -6.09 10.03 4.76
N THR A 137 -6.77 9.59 5.82
CA THR A 137 -7.18 10.46 6.94
C THR A 137 -6.05 10.58 7.96
N ILE A 138 -6.09 11.61 8.82
CA ILE A 138 -5.15 11.76 9.93
C ILE A 138 -5.14 10.52 10.84
N SER A 139 -6.30 9.92 11.10
CA SER A 139 -6.39 8.71 11.93
C SER A 139 -5.62 7.55 11.31
N VAL A 140 -5.78 7.33 9.99
CA VAL A 140 -5.08 6.25 9.28
C VAL A 140 -3.58 6.53 9.20
N LEU A 141 -3.19 7.79 8.96
CA LEU A 141 -1.79 8.20 8.94
C LEU A 141 -1.13 7.99 10.30
N SER A 142 -1.80 8.34 11.41
CA SER A 142 -1.25 8.13 12.75
C SER A 142 -1.02 6.66 13.11
N GLU A 143 -1.78 5.74 12.51
CA GLU A 143 -1.59 4.30 12.73
C GLU A 143 -0.52 3.68 11.83
N LYS A 144 -0.36 4.21 10.61
CA LYS A 144 0.53 3.65 9.57
C LYS A 144 1.91 4.30 9.52
N LEU A 145 2.02 5.56 9.91
CA LEU A 145 3.30 6.26 9.89
C LEU A 145 4.22 5.74 11.00
N PRO A 146 5.53 5.59 10.72
CA PRO A 146 6.48 5.22 11.75
C PRO A 146 6.54 6.30 12.85
N SER A 147 6.16 5.92 14.07
CA SER A 147 6.12 6.80 15.25
C SER A 147 7.48 7.40 15.63
N GLU A 148 8.57 6.77 15.21
CA GLU A 148 9.93 7.30 15.35
C GLU A 148 10.17 8.55 14.49
N GLN A 149 9.49 8.66 13.34
CA GLN A 149 9.65 9.77 12.41
C GLN A 149 8.51 10.77 12.49
N PHE A 150 7.27 10.34 12.74
CA PHE A 150 6.10 11.21 12.71
C PHE A 150 5.43 11.34 14.08
N LEU A 151 4.97 12.55 14.39
CA LEU A 151 4.25 12.87 15.62
C LEU A 151 2.95 13.60 15.30
N GLN A 152 1.83 13.04 15.76
CA GLN A 152 0.56 13.78 15.74
C GLN A 152 0.56 14.82 16.86
N ILE A 153 0.58 16.10 16.50
CA ILE A 153 0.57 17.21 17.46
C ILE A 153 -0.85 17.68 17.80
N ASN A 154 -1.81 17.49 16.88
CA ASN A 154 -3.22 17.74 17.11
C ASN A 154 -4.08 16.89 16.16
N ARG A 155 -5.41 16.97 16.30
CA ARG A 155 -6.36 16.18 15.49
C ARG A 155 -6.29 16.45 13.99
N ALA A 156 -5.67 17.56 13.57
CA ALA A 156 -5.53 17.96 12.18
C ALA A 156 -4.09 17.88 11.67
N ASN A 157 -3.07 17.64 12.51
CA ASN A 157 -1.67 17.80 12.09
C ASN A 157 -0.78 16.67 12.58
N ILE A 158 0.04 16.15 11.66
CA ILE A 158 1.12 15.19 11.92
C ILE A 158 2.42 15.75 11.36
N ILE A 159 3.44 15.92 12.19
CA ILE A 159 4.73 16.51 11.79
C ILE A 159 5.81 15.43 11.66
N ASN A 160 6.76 15.63 10.76
CA ASN A 160 7.99 14.86 10.70
C ASN A 160 9.01 15.43 11.70
N LYS A 161 9.34 14.63 12.72
CA LYS A 161 10.29 14.98 13.79
C LYS A 161 11.68 15.30 13.26
N GLN A 162 12.09 14.69 12.14
CA GLN A 162 13.43 14.89 11.56
C GLN A 162 13.54 16.19 10.74
N ARG A 163 12.41 16.88 10.50
CA ARG A 163 12.33 18.08 9.64
C ARG A 163 11.86 19.33 10.41
N ILE A 164 11.86 19.29 11.74
CA ILE A 164 11.60 20.47 12.58
C ILE A 164 12.83 21.37 12.51
N LEU A 165 12.68 22.59 11.99
CA LEU A 165 13.80 23.52 11.78
C LEU A 165 14.10 24.43 12.98
N ASP A 166 13.20 24.60 13.96
CA ASP A 166 13.48 25.25 15.25
C ASP A 166 12.32 25.10 16.24
N PHE A 167 12.59 25.21 17.55
CA PHE A 167 11.61 25.31 18.65
C PHE A 167 11.43 26.75 19.12
#